data_AF-W0BED8-F1
#
_entry.id   AF-W0BED8-F1
#
_cell.length_a   1.000
_cell.length_b   1.000
_cell.length_c   1.000
_cell.angle_alpha   90.00
_cell.angle_beta   90.00
_cell.angle_gamma   90.00
#
_symmetry.space_group_name_H-M   'P 1'
#
loop_
_entity.id
_entity.type
_entity.pdbx_description
1 polymer ?
#
loop_
_entity_poly.entity_id
_entity_poly.type
_entity_poly.pdbx_seq_one_letter_code
_entity_poly.pdbx_strand_id
1 'polypeptide(L)'
;MSYKFEAGKDEIIETVIEKIKQKMTGEQAVFCAEFVRQFFGTVALDDLLEWDTDDLYGAAVNFWSLIYRRAPDETKIRIYNPDFERHGWQTTHTVVEILCKDMPF
;
A
#
# COMPACT_ATOMS: atom_id res chain seq x y z
N MET A 1 19.87 8.65 16.87
CA MET A 1 19.86 8.88 15.41
C MET A 1 18.64 8.31 14.68
N SER A 2 17.76 7.50 15.32
CA SER A 2 16.52 6.95 14.71
C SER A 2 15.49 8.01 14.26
N TYR A 3 15.32 9.08 15.04
CA TYR A 3 14.29 10.12 14.81
C TYR A 3 14.37 10.80 13.43
N LYS A 4 15.58 10.91 12.85
CA LYS A 4 15.87 11.32 11.47
C LYS A 4 15.03 10.57 10.42
N PHE A 5 15.14 9.25 10.51
CA PHE A 5 14.68 8.30 9.49
C PHE A 5 13.18 8.07 9.57
N GLU A 6 12.60 8.18 10.76
CA GLU A 6 11.15 8.02 10.95
C GLU A 6 10.37 9.25 10.50
N ALA A 7 10.88 10.48 10.73
CA ALA A 7 10.15 11.70 10.41
C ALA A 7 9.82 11.85 8.91
N GLY A 8 10.79 11.65 8.01
CA GLY A 8 10.53 11.75 6.56
C GLY A 8 9.62 10.64 6.02
N LYS A 9 9.63 9.48 6.69
CA LYS A 9 8.77 8.36 6.35
C LYS A 9 7.32 8.65 6.74
N ASP A 10 7.10 9.18 7.94
CA ASP A 10 5.77 9.55 8.42
C ASP A 10 5.12 10.62 7.51
N GLU A 11 5.90 11.58 7.01
CA GLU A 11 5.41 12.60 6.05
C GLU A 11 4.88 11.98 4.75
N ILE A 12 5.61 11.02 4.18
CA ILE A 12 5.17 10.30 2.96
C ILE A 12 3.89 9.51 3.25
N ILE A 13 3.87 8.76 4.35
CA ILE A 13 2.73 7.93 4.75
C ILE A 13 1.48 8.77 4.98
N GLU A 14 1.60 9.89 5.70
CA GLU A 14 0.47 10.78 5.95
C GLU A 14 -0.04 11.43 4.65
N THR A 15 0.86 11.79 3.71
CA THR A 15 0.45 12.27 2.38
C THR A 15 -0.38 11.22 1.62
N VAL A 16 0.01 9.94 1.68
CA VAL A 16 -0.78 8.86 1.07
C VAL A 16 -2.13 8.70 1.78
N ILE A 17 -2.16 8.76 3.11
CA ILE A 17 -3.38 8.66 3.91
C ILE A 17 -4.35 9.81 3.60
N GLU A 18 -3.86 11.04 3.42
CA GLU A 18 -4.67 12.17 3.00
C GLU A 18 -5.32 11.93 1.64
N LYS A 19 -4.57 11.43 0.66
CA LYS A 19 -5.13 11.04 -0.65
C LYS A 19 -6.21 9.96 -0.53
N ILE A 20 -6.03 8.99 0.36
CA ILE A 20 -7.03 7.96 0.65
C ILE A 20 -8.31 8.58 1.21
N LYS A 21 -8.19 9.44 2.22
CA LYS A 21 -9.34 10.10 2.86
C LYS A 21 -10.07 11.07 1.92
N GLN A 22 -9.39 11.61 0.92
CA GLN A 22 -10.02 12.46 -0.12
C GLN A 22 -10.82 11.64 -1.15
N LYS A 23 -10.30 10.47 -1.55
CA LYS A 23 -10.86 9.67 -2.65
C LYS A 23 -11.77 8.53 -2.20
N MET A 24 -11.71 8.12 -0.93
CA MET A 24 -12.54 7.08 -0.34
C MET A 24 -13.31 7.64 0.85
N THR A 25 -14.53 7.15 1.07
CA THR A 25 -15.42 7.63 2.13
C THR A 25 -15.88 6.50 3.05
N GLY A 26 -16.39 6.87 4.22
CA GLY A 26 -16.91 5.93 5.22
C GLY A 26 -15.84 5.11 5.93
N GLU A 27 -16.25 3.98 6.52
CA GLU A 27 -15.36 3.11 7.30
C GLU A 27 -14.19 2.54 6.49
N GLN A 28 -14.39 2.31 5.19
CA GLN A 28 -13.34 1.82 4.30
C GLN A 28 -12.16 2.80 4.23
N ALA A 29 -12.42 4.11 4.21
CA ALA A 29 -11.38 5.15 4.25
C ALA A 29 -10.51 5.02 5.50
N VAL A 30 -11.14 4.78 6.65
CA VAL A 30 -10.46 4.65 7.94
C VAL A 30 -9.61 3.38 7.97
N PHE A 31 -10.19 2.23 7.60
CA PHE A 31 -9.46 0.96 7.63
C PHE A 31 -8.32 0.90 6.62
N CYS A 32 -8.50 1.43 5.41
CA CYS A 32 -7.43 1.50 4.42
C CYS A 32 -6.31 2.44 4.88
N ALA A 33 -6.63 3.57 5.50
CA ALA A 33 -5.62 4.46 6.05
C ALA A 33 -4.77 3.78 7.15
N GLU A 34 -5.42 3.04 8.06
CA GLU A 34 -4.69 2.27 9.07
C GLU A 34 -3.86 1.13 8.46
N PHE A 35 -4.39 0.46 7.44
CA PHE A 35 -3.63 -0.52 6.66
C PHE A 35 -2.37 0.12 6.05
N VAL A 36 -2.48 1.27 5.39
CA VAL A 36 -1.35 1.97 4.77
C VAL A 36 -0.30 2.36 5.80
N ARG A 37 -0.74 2.88 6.96
CA ARG A 37 0.18 3.24 8.04
C ARG A 37 1.01 2.04 8.50
N GLN A 38 0.38 0.89 8.69
CA GLN A 38 1.08 -0.33 9.12
C GLN A 38 1.93 -0.93 7.99
N PHE A 39 1.39 -0.97 6.77
CA PHE A 39 2.04 -1.57 5.61
C PHE A 39 3.34 -0.84 5.26
N PHE A 40 3.27 0.45 4.95
CA PHE A 40 4.47 1.25 4.66
C PHE A 40 5.29 1.53 5.93
N GLY A 41 4.69 1.46 7.11
CA GLY A 41 5.38 1.49 8.40
C GLY A 41 6.48 0.44 8.57
N THR A 42 6.47 -0.63 7.77
CA THR A 42 7.54 -1.65 7.75
C THR A 42 8.60 -1.47 6.66
N VAL A 43 8.33 -0.63 5.65
CA VAL A 43 9.20 -0.42 4.48
C VAL A 43 10.31 0.59 4.80
N ALA A 44 11.52 0.44 4.25
CA ALA A 44 12.59 1.42 4.50
C ALA A 44 12.25 2.78 3.86
N LEU A 45 12.73 3.88 4.44
CA LEU A 45 12.51 5.22 3.88
C LEU A 45 13.08 5.33 2.46
N ASP A 46 14.27 4.79 2.22
CA ASP A 46 14.92 4.85 0.91
C ASP A 46 14.06 4.15 -0.16
N ASP A 47 13.44 3.00 0.15
CA ASP A 47 12.53 2.30 -0.78
C ASP A 47 11.26 3.13 -1.07
N LEU A 48 10.71 3.83 -0.07
CA LEU A 48 9.54 4.68 -0.27
C LEU A 48 9.87 5.89 -1.15
N LEU A 49 11.09 6.42 -1.05
CA LEU A 49 11.56 7.56 -1.84
C LEU A 49 11.83 7.23 -3.31
N GLU A 50 11.94 5.94 -3.66
CA GLU A 50 12.09 5.53 -5.06
C GLU A 50 10.81 5.73 -5.88
N TRP A 51 9.65 5.87 -5.22
CA TRP A 51 8.34 5.91 -5.88
C TRP A 51 7.64 7.24 -5.64
N ASP A 52 6.92 7.71 -6.65
CA ASP A 52 6.06 8.88 -6.50
C ASP A 52 4.89 8.56 -5.55
N THR A 53 4.45 9.57 -4.79
CA THR A 53 3.38 9.39 -3.81
C THR A 53 2.05 8.97 -4.45
N ASP A 54 1.81 9.30 -5.72
CA ASP A 54 0.66 8.80 -6.48
C ASP A 54 0.74 7.29 -6.75
N ASP A 55 1.92 6.76 -7.08
CA ASP A 55 2.11 5.33 -7.29
C ASP A 55 2.04 4.56 -5.97
N LEU A 56 2.60 5.09 -4.88
CA LEU A 56 2.43 4.52 -3.53
C LEU A 56 0.95 4.45 -3.12
N TYR A 57 0.20 5.52 -3.39
CA TYR A 57 -1.24 5.57 -3.17
C TYR A 57 -1.97 4.49 -4.00
N GLY A 58 -1.70 4.41 -5.30
CA GLY A 58 -2.38 3.46 -6.18
C GLY A 58 -2.02 2.01 -5.86
N ALA A 59 -0.76 1.72 -5.54
CA ALA A 59 -0.31 0.41 -5.10
C ALA A 59 -1.02 -0.02 -3.81
N ALA A 60 -1.07 0.86 -2.81
CA ALA A 60 -1.76 0.59 -1.55
C ALA A 60 -3.26 0.33 -1.73
N VAL A 61 -3.96 1.15 -2.51
CA VAL A 61 -5.40 0.96 -2.79
C VAL A 61 -5.64 -0.31 -3.59
N ASN A 62 -4.76 -0.63 -4.55
CA ASN A 62 -4.87 -1.87 -5.31
C ASN A 62 -4.73 -3.10 -4.40
N PHE A 63 -3.73 -3.11 -3.51
CA PHE A 63 -3.55 -4.18 -2.54
C PHE A 63 -4.75 -4.24 -1.56
N TRP A 64 -5.22 -3.10 -1.06
CA TRP A 64 -6.42 -3.05 -0.22
C TRP A 64 -7.62 -3.72 -0.89
N SER A 65 -7.81 -3.52 -2.20
CA SER A 65 -8.89 -4.17 -2.96
C SER A 65 -8.75 -5.70 -3.00
N LEU A 66 -7.52 -6.23 -2.98
CA LEU A 66 -7.26 -7.67 -2.91
C LEU A 66 -7.62 -8.22 -1.52
N ILE A 67 -7.23 -7.51 -0.47
CA ILE A 67 -7.55 -7.85 0.93
C ILE A 67 -9.06 -7.87 1.13
N TYR A 68 -9.75 -6.83 0.69
CA TYR A 68 -11.21 -6.72 0.84
C TYR A 68 -11.99 -7.85 0.15
N ARG A 69 -11.46 -8.40 -0.95
CA ARG A 69 -12.10 -9.49 -1.70
C ARG A 69 -11.68 -10.89 -1.25
N ARG A 70 -10.77 -11.03 -0.29
CA ARG A 70 -10.26 -12.34 0.17
C ARG A 70 -11.33 -13.07 0.99
N ALA A 71 -11.56 -14.34 0.69
CA ALA A 71 -12.34 -15.20 1.57
C ALA A 71 -11.51 -15.62 2.80
N PRO A 72 -12.14 -15.90 3.95
CA PRO A 72 -11.43 -16.37 5.15
C PRO A 72 -10.51 -17.56 4.83
N ASP A 73 -9.28 -17.53 5.37
CA ASP A 73 -8.22 -18.54 5.17
C ASP A 73 -7.74 -18.77 3.71
N GLU A 74 -8.28 -18.06 2.72
CA GLU A 74 -7.85 -18.17 1.32
C GLU A 74 -6.44 -17.58 1.14
N THR A 75 -5.56 -18.26 0.39
CA THR A 75 -4.32 -17.63 -0.10
C THR A 75 -4.59 -17.04 -1.48
N LYS A 76 -4.34 -15.74 -1.64
CA LYS A 76 -4.44 -15.05 -2.93
C LYS A 76 -3.08 -14.62 -3.44
N ILE A 77 -2.84 -14.84 -4.72
CA ILE A 77 -1.65 -14.39 -5.41
C ILE A 77 -2.09 -13.63 -6.66
N ARG A 78 -1.50 -12.45 -6.89
CA ARG A 78 -1.63 -11.70 -8.14
C ARG A 78 -0.25 -11.39 -8.68
N ILE A 79 -0.09 -11.56 -9.99
CA ILE A 79 1.12 -11.22 -10.72
C ILE A 79 0.68 -10.39 -11.92
N TYR A 80 1.18 -9.16 -12.02
CA TYR A 80 0.82 -8.25 -13.10
C TYR A 80 1.85 -7.14 -13.25
N ASN A 81 1.82 -6.48 -14.41
CA ASN A 81 2.58 -5.26 -14.66
C ASN A 81 1.58 -4.10 -14.55
N PRO A 82 1.66 -3.24 -13.52
CA PRO A 82 0.73 -2.14 -13.37
C PRO A 82 0.82 -1.17 -14.55
N ASP A 83 -0.33 -0.93 -15.17
CA ASP A 83 -0.54 0.14 -16.14
C ASP A 83 -1.53 1.18 -15.57
N PHE A 84 -1.24 2.46 -15.82
CA PHE A 84 -1.98 3.56 -15.23
C PHE A 84 -3.47 3.56 -15.60
N GLU A 85 -3.82 3.19 -16.83
CA GLU A 85 -5.21 3.21 -17.30
C GLU A 85 -6.10 2.20 -16.57
N ARG A 86 -5.58 0.99 -16.29
CA ARG A 86 -6.37 -0.08 -15.66
C ARG A 86 -6.24 -0.11 -14.15
N HIS A 87 -5.07 0.24 -13.62
CA HIS A 87 -4.74 0.04 -12.20
C HIS A 87 -4.68 1.35 -11.43
N GLY A 88 -4.62 2.50 -12.11
CA GLY A 88 -4.47 3.81 -11.48
C GLY A 88 -3.08 4.11 -10.93
N TRP A 89 -2.10 3.25 -11.25
CA TRP A 89 -0.67 3.41 -10.96
C TRP A 89 0.17 2.60 -11.93
N GLN A 90 1.46 2.88 -11.99
CA GLN A 90 2.39 2.18 -12.87
C GLN A 90 3.74 1.94 -12.22
N THR A 91 4.48 0.95 -12.71
CA THR A 91 5.90 0.77 -12.39
C THR A 91 6.58 0.04 -13.54
N THR A 92 7.90 0.17 -13.62
CA THR A 92 8.73 -0.52 -14.62
C THR A 92 8.94 -2.00 -14.31
N HIS A 93 8.50 -2.47 -13.13
CA HIS A 93 8.71 -3.84 -12.65
C HIS A 93 7.42 -4.64 -12.57
N THR A 94 7.54 -5.97 -12.62
CA THR A 94 6.41 -6.86 -12.33
C THR A 94 6.11 -6.86 -10.85
N VAL A 95 4.83 -6.70 -10.51
CA VAL A 95 4.33 -6.71 -9.14
C VAL A 95 3.78 -8.09 -8.82
N VAL A 96 4.21 -8.62 -7.68
CA VAL A 96 3.73 -9.88 -7.12
C VAL A 96 3.10 -9.58 -5.76
N GLU A 97 1.77 -9.64 -5.70
CA GLU A 97 1.02 -9.48 -4.45
C GLU A 97 0.68 -10.86 -3.90
N ILE A 98 1.06 -11.13 -2.65
CA ILE A 98 0.76 -12.39 -1.96
C ILE A 98 0.03 -12.06 -0.67
N LEU A 99 -1.16 -12.62 -0.52
CA LEU A 99 -1.94 -12.54 0.69
C LEU A 99 -2.14 -13.96 1.22
N CYS A 100 -1.46 -14.30 2.30
CA CYS A 100 -1.49 -15.62 2.90
C CYS A 100 -2.01 -15.55 4.34
N LYS A 101 -2.17 -16.72 4.96
CA LYS A 101 -2.42 -16.81 6.40
C LYS A 101 -1.10 -16.64 7.13
N ASP A 102 -1.13 -15.90 8.23
CA ASP A 102 0.02 -15.81 9.12
C ASP A 102 0.34 -17.20 9.69
N MET A 103 1.59 -17.63 9.54
CA MET A 103 2.08 -18.92 9.98
C MET A 103 3.56 -18.83 10.34
N PRO A 104 4.04 -19.62 11.33
CA PRO A 104 5.46 -19.67 11.67
C PRO A 104 6.30 -20.11 10.47
N PHE A 105 7.48 -19.50 10.32
CA PHE A 105 8.51 -19.87 9.35
C PHE A 105 9.49 -20.90 9.92
#